data_AF-A0A327TZC0-F1
#
_entry.id   AF-A0A327TZC0-F1
#
_cell.length_a   1.000
_cell.length_b   1.000
_cell.length_c   1.000
_cell.angle_alpha   90.00
_cell.angle_beta   90.00
_cell.angle_gamma   90.00
#
_symmetry.space_group_name_H-M   'P 1'
#
loop_
_entity.id
_entity.type
_entity.pdbx_description
1 polymer ?
#
loop_
_entity_poly.entity_id
_entity_poly.type
_entity_poly.pdbx_seq_one_letter_code
_entity_poly.pdbx_strand_id
1 'polypeptide(L)' 'MTGPHGYRITVPGRPGAHAPQVVVLVYRSAETTDEGLAVYLSADGLRVTVHGTVACFLEPYPPGLCHPFGHAYPLAES' A
#
# COMPACT_ATOMS: atom_id res chain seq x y z
N MET A 1 -19.79 1.43 -5.79
CA MET A 1 -18.60 1.42 -4.91
C MET A 1 -17.65 2.48 -5.44
N THR A 2 -17.30 3.48 -4.64
CA THR A 2 -16.55 4.65 -5.11
C THR A 2 -15.10 4.54 -4.64
N GLY A 3 -14.14 4.48 -5.57
CA GLY A 3 -12.71 4.45 -5.27
C GLY A 3 -11.90 3.65 -6.30
N PRO A 4 -10.61 3.98 -6.52
CA PRO A 4 -9.74 3.28 -7.45
C PRO A 4 -9.73 1.76 -7.22
N HIS A 5 -9.64 0.99 -8.29
CA HIS A 5 -9.53 -0.48 -8.23
C HIS A 5 -8.13 -0.94 -7.75
N GLY A 6 -7.13 -0.06 -7.80
CA GLY A 6 -5.78 -0.32 -7.31
C GLY A 6 -4.89 0.92 -7.31
N TYR A 7 -3.68 0.75 -6.78
CA TYR A 7 -2.68 1.80 -6.65
C TYR A 7 -1.26 1.29 -6.94
N ARG A 8 -0.40 2.20 -7.39
CA ARG A 8 1.07 2.07 -7.28
C ARG A 8 1.51 2.71 -5.96
N ILE A 9 2.17 1.93 -5.11
CA ILE A 9 2.65 2.36 -3.81
C ILE A 9 4.17 2.48 -3.85
N THR A 10 4.69 3.66 -3.52
CA THR A 10 6.13 3.82 -3.26
C THR A 10 6.43 3.36 -1.85
N VAL A 11 7.24 2.32 -1.74
CA VAL A 11 7.68 1.75 -0.47
C VAL A 11 9.12 2.21 -0.23
N PRO A 12 9.38 2.93 0.88
CA PRO A 12 10.72 3.40 1.18
C PRO A 12 11.65 2.22 1.45
N GLY A 13 12.87 2.30 0.92
CA GLY A 13 13.92 1.35 1.25
C GLY A 13 14.33 1.42 2.72
N ARG A 14 15.03 0.39 3.20
CA ARG A 14 15.51 0.32 4.58
C ARG A 14 16.41 1.53 4.93
N PRO A 15 16.09 2.28 6.01
CA PRO A 15 16.97 3.33 6.53
C PRO A 15 18.37 2.81 6.86
N GLY A 16 19.39 3.63 6.63
CA GLY A 16 20.80 3.29 6.91
C GLY A 16 21.47 2.37 5.87
N ALA A 17 20.73 1.89 4.86
CA ALA A 17 21.28 1.06 3.79
C ALA A 17 21.39 1.80 2.44
N HIS A 18 21.02 3.09 2.38
CA HIS A 18 20.80 3.82 1.12
C HIS A 18 19.97 3.02 0.10
N ALA A 19 19.07 2.16 0.60
CA ALA A 19 18.31 1.26 -0.25
C ALA A 19 17.34 2.08 -1.11
N PRO A 20 17.23 1.78 -2.42
CA PRO A 20 16.31 2.49 -3.28
C PRO A 20 14.86 2.23 -2.85
N GLN A 21 13.98 3.19 -3.13
CA GLN A 21 12.54 2.95 -3.04
C GLN A 21 12.12 1.89 -4.07
N VAL A 22 11.11 1.11 -3.73
CA VAL A 22 10.48 0.16 -4.64
C VAL A 22 9.03 0.57 -4.89
N VAL A 23 8.49 0.21 -6.06
CA VAL A 23 7.09 0.45 -6.39
C VAL A 23 6.34 -0.88 -6.35
N VAL A 24 5.29 -0.94 -5.55
CA VAL A 24 4.45 -2.13 -5.39
C VAL A 24 3.04 -1.84 -5.91
N LEU A 25 2.49 -2.76 -6.68
CA LEU A 25 1.09 -2.70 -7.10
C LEU A 25 0.21 -3.35 -6.03
N VAL A 26 -0.86 -2.65 -5.66
CA VAL A 26 -1.90 -3.17 -4.77
C VAL A 26 -3.26 -3.04 -5.44
N TYR A 27 -4.10 -4.04 -5.27
CA TYR A 27 -5.46 -4.05 -5.79
C TYR A 27 -6.45 -4.16 -4.64
N ARG A 28 -7.63 -3.58 -4.83
CA ARG A 28 -8.69 -3.62 -3.84
C ARG A 28 -9.05 -5.08 -3.56
N SER A 29 -8.97 -5.49 -2.30
CA SER A 29 -9.41 -6.82 -1.87
C SER A 29 -10.89 -6.79 -1.45
N ALA A 30 -11.41 -7.95 -1.05
CA ALA A 30 -12.73 -8.05 -0.43
C ALA A 30 -12.72 -7.66 1.07
N GLU A 31 -11.55 -7.39 1.64
CA GLU A 31 -11.40 -7.08 3.07
C GLU A 31 -11.67 -5.60 3.36
N THR A 32 -12.22 -5.36 4.55
CA THR A 32 -12.33 -4.05 5.17
C THR A 32 -11.77 -4.10 6.58
N THR A 33 -11.15 -3.02 7.04
CA THR A 33 -10.77 -2.87 8.45
C THR A 33 -12.00 -2.73 9.35
N ASP A 34 -11.84 -2.86 10.66
CA ASP A 34 -12.92 -2.64 11.65
C ASP A 34 -13.51 -1.21 11.60
N GLU A 35 -12.73 -0.26 11.06
CA GLU A 35 -13.12 1.13 10.82
C GLU A 35 -13.84 1.30 9.46
N GLY A 36 -14.07 0.22 8.72
CA GLY A 36 -14.74 0.20 7.42
C GLY A 36 -13.87 0.65 6.24
N LEU A 37 -12.54 0.70 6.40
CA LEU A 37 -11.64 1.12 5.33
C LEU A 37 -11.34 -0.04 4.38
N ALA A 38 -11.36 0.21 3.07
CA ALA A 38 -11.01 -0.80 2.08
C ALA A 38 -9.52 -1.17 2.18
N VAL A 39 -9.23 -2.46 2.21
CA VAL A 39 -7.87 -2.99 2.18
C VAL A 39 -7.45 -3.22 0.73
N TYR A 40 -6.21 -2.86 0.42
CA TYR A 40 -5.57 -3.16 -0.85
C TYR A 40 -4.41 -4.12 -0.61
N LEU A 41 -4.31 -5.13 -1.46
CA LEU A 41 -3.38 -6.24 -1.31
C LEU A 41 -2.48 -6.34 -2.55
N SER A 42 -1.18 -6.50 -2.34
CA SER A 42 -0.23 -6.87 -3.39
C SER A 42 -0.11 -8.39 -3.52
N ALA A 43 0.45 -8.85 -4.64
CA ALA A 43 0.74 -10.27 -4.86
C ALA A 43 1.69 -10.85 -3.78
N ASP A 44 2.60 -10.05 -3.25
CA ASP A 44 3.60 -10.46 -2.25
C ASP A 44 3.13 -10.29 -0.79
N GLY A 45 1.85 -9.97 -0.59
CA GLY A 45 1.25 -9.90 0.75
C GLY A 45 1.33 -8.54 1.45
N LEU A 46 1.90 -7.49 0.84
CA LEU A 46 1.77 -6.13 1.36
C LEU A 46 0.28 -5.73 1.41
N ARG A 47 -0.19 -5.37 2.60
CA ARG A 47 -1.56 -4.91 2.87
C ARG A 47 -1.55 -3.44 3.26
N VAL A 48 -2.43 -2.64 2.65
CA VAL A 48 -2.49 -1.20 2.89
C VAL A 48 -3.94 -0.70 2.94
N THR A 49 -4.21 0.36 3.69
CA THR A 49 -5.33 1.27 3.43
C THR A 49 -4.82 2.51 2.70
N VAL A 50 -5.68 3.23 1.99
CA VAL A 50 -5.30 4.46 1.28
C VAL A 50 -6.23 5.61 1.66
N HIS A 51 -5.62 6.71 2.08
CA HIS A 51 -6.29 7.97 2.42
C HIS A 51 -5.75 9.09 1.52
N GLY A 52 -6.52 9.46 0.50
CA GLY A 52 -6.04 10.38 -0.53
C GLY A 52 -4.85 9.79 -1.29
N THR A 53 -3.66 10.36 -1.08
CA THR A 53 -2.40 9.92 -1.70
C THR A 53 -1.45 9.24 -0.72
N VAL A 54 -1.92 8.91 0.49
CA VAL A 54 -1.12 8.24 1.52
C VAL A 54 -1.57 6.80 1.65
N ALA A 55 -0.65 5.86 1.48
CA ALA A 55 -0.84 4.47 1.85
C ALA A 55 -0.38 4.24 3.29
N CYS A 56 -1.26 3.69 4.11
CA CYS A 56 -0.96 3.26 5.47
C CYS A 56 -0.78 1.74 5.46
N PHE A 57 0.40 1.26 5.82
CA PHE A 57 0.69 -0.17 5.82
C PHE A 57 0.03 -0.84 7.02
N LEU A 58 -0.52 -2.03 6.81
CA LEU A 58 -1.16 -2.81 7.86
C LEU A 58 -0.21 -3.88 8.36
N GLU A 59 -0.27 -4.15 9.66
CA GLU A 59 0.45 -5.27 10.25
C GLU A 59 -0.16 -6.63 9.82
N PRO A 60 0.65 -7.69 9.71
CA PRO A 60 2.10 -7.70 9.88
C PRO A 60 2.83 -7.06 8.69
N TYR A 61 3.89 -6.29 8.97
CA TYR A 61 4.69 -5.66 7.92
C TYR A 61 5.54 -6.70 7.17
N PRO A 62 5.64 -6.59 5.83
CA PRO A 62 6.61 -7.36 5.07
C PRO A 62 8.05 -7.13 5.56
N PRO A 63 8.93 -8.14 5.47
CA PRO A 63 10.33 -8.00 5.86
C PRO A 63 11.01 -6.82 5.15
N GLY A 64 11.79 -6.03 5.91
CA GLY A 64 12.54 -4.89 5.38
C GLY A 64 11.73 -3.60 5.25
N LEU A 65 10.42 -3.64 5.50
CA LEU A 65 9.59 -2.44 5.63
C LEU A 65 9.88 -1.77 6.98
N CYS A 66 10.43 -0.56 6.96
CA CYS A 66 10.83 0.16 8.16
C CYS A 66 10.10 1.50 8.36
N HIS A 67 9.05 1.75 7.58
CA HIS A 67 8.24 2.96 7.67
C HIS A 67 6.78 2.57 7.52
N PRO A 68 5.84 3.09 8.34
CA PRO A 68 4.43 2.68 8.32
C PRO A 68 3.62 3.29 7.17
N PHE A 69 4.21 4.20 6.41
CA PHE A 69 3.54 4.93 5.33
C PHE A 69 4.33 4.92 4.03
N GLY A 70 3.61 4.98 2.92
CA GLY A 70 4.12 5.21 1.57
C GLY A 70 3.23 6.16 0.79
N HIS A 71 3.68 6.60 -0.38
CA HIS A 71 2.87 7.45 -1.24
C HIS A 71 2.15 6.61 -2.30
N ALA A 72 0.86 6.88 -2.49
CA ALA A 72 -0.07 6.12 -3.32
C ALA A 72 -0.47 6.91 -4.57
N TYR A 73 -0.33 6.26 -5.73
CA TYR A 73 -0.77 6.76 -7.03
C TYR A 73 -1.91 5.88 -7.55
N PRO A 74 -3.12 6.42 -7.81
CA PRO A 74 -4.23 5.62 -8.29
C PRO A 74 -3.93 5.03 -9.67
N LEU A 75 -4.36 3.80 -9.91
CA LEU A 75 -4.38 3.22 -11.25
C LEU A 75 -5.54 3.82 -12.04
N ALA A 76 -5.28 4.24 -13.27
CA ALA A 76 -6.34 4.69 -14.17
C ALA A 76 -7.26 3.52 -14.51
N GLU A 77 -8.58 3.76 -14.57
CA GLU A 77 -9.52 2.79 -15.12
C GLU A 77 -9.12 2.49 -16.57
N SER A 78 -9.02 1.20 -16.91
CA SER A 78 -8.66 0.72 -18.24
C SER A 78 -9.88 0.54 -19.12
#